data_AF-A0A6L9J1J4-F1
#
_entry.id   AF-A0A6L9J1J4-F1
#
_cell.length_a   1.000
_cell.length_b   1.000
_cell.length_c   1.000
_cell.angle_alpha   90.00
_cell.angle_beta   90.00
_cell.angle_gamma   90.00
#
_symmetry.space_group_name_H-M   'P 1'
#
loop_
_entity.id
_entity.type
_entity.pdbx_description
1 polymer ?
#
loop_
_entity_poly.entity_id
_entity_poly.type
_entity_poly.pdbx_seq_one_letter_code
_entity_poly.pdbx_strand_id
1 'polypeptide(L)'
;MTSEPAADNHATHDCRRYIDNLSDYADGTLDDDLCRELETHMEHCENCRVVVNTFTKTVTLYHQLPAPEIPNTVRERLYKVLDLREFRPEDDE
;
A
#
# COMPACT_ATOMS: atom_id res chain seq x y z
N MET A 1 23.31 -30.95 22.11
CA MET A 1 22.69 -31.25 20.81
C MET A 1 21.96 -29.99 20.37
N THR A 2 22.73 -29.02 19.92
CA THR A 2 22.25 -27.72 19.46
C THR A 2 21.87 -27.86 18.00
N SER A 3 20.58 -27.95 17.73
CA SER A 3 20.03 -27.73 16.40
C SER A 3 19.34 -26.38 16.41
N GLU A 4 20.12 -25.32 16.26
CA GLU A 4 19.62 -24.02 15.82
C GLU A 4 19.18 -24.17 14.36
N PRO A 5 17.96 -23.78 13.96
CA PRO A 5 17.61 -23.78 12.56
C PRO A 5 18.43 -22.67 11.90
N ALA A 6 19.12 -23.03 10.82
CA ALA A 6 20.00 -22.16 10.07
C ALA A 6 19.30 -20.84 9.76
N ALA A 7 19.95 -19.74 10.09
CA ALA A 7 19.63 -18.42 9.57
C ALA A 7 19.51 -18.55 8.05
N ASP A 8 18.29 -18.41 7.56
CA ASP A 8 17.95 -18.54 6.15
C ASP A 8 18.63 -17.40 5.40
N ASN A 9 19.83 -17.70 4.90
CA ASN A 9 20.67 -16.82 4.12
C ASN A 9 20.14 -16.78 2.68
N HIS A 10 18.84 -16.51 2.54
CA HIS A 10 18.18 -16.27 1.27
C HIS A 10 18.79 -14.99 0.71
N ALA A 11 19.38 -15.08 -0.49
CA ALA A 11 20.13 -13.99 -1.09
C ALA A 11 19.28 -12.72 -1.04
N THR A 12 19.72 -11.75 -0.25
CA THR A 12 19.09 -10.43 -0.06
C THR A 12 18.81 -9.71 -1.38
N HIS A 13 19.48 -10.12 -2.45
CA HIS A 13 19.27 -9.65 -3.81
C HIS A 13 17.90 -10.04 -4.40
N ASP A 14 17.40 -11.25 -4.15
CA ASP A 14 16.17 -11.74 -4.77
C ASP A 14 14.93 -11.14 -4.10
N CYS A 15 14.96 -10.91 -2.79
CA CYS A 15 13.90 -10.19 -2.08
C CYS A 15 13.83 -8.71 -2.50
N ARG A 16 15.00 -8.07 -2.66
CA ARG A 16 15.10 -6.63 -2.94
C ARG A 16 14.42 -6.23 -4.24
N ARG A 17 14.45 -7.11 -5.25
CA ARG A 17 13.74 -6.90 -6.53
C ARG A 17 12.24 -6.63 -6.34
N TYR A 18 11.61 -7.21 -5.33
CA TYR A 18 10.18 -7.06 -5.10
C TYR A 18 9.83 -5.88 -4.18
N ILE A 19 10.77 -5.45 -3.33
CA ILE A 19 10.56 -4.32 -2.39
C ILE A 19 10.20 -3.04 -3.15
N ASP A 20 10.87 -2.79 -4.29
CA ASP A 20 10.65 -1.59 -5.10
C ASP A 20 9.25 -1.57 -5.75
N ASN A 21 8.55 -2.72 -5.78
CA ASN A 21 7.25 -2.90 -6.44
C ASN A 21 6.08 -3.10 -5.45
N LEU A 22 6.31 -2.94 -4.15
CA LEU A 22 5.28 -3.23 -3.13
C LEU A 22 4.10 -2.26 -3.19
N SER A 23 4.33 -0.99 -3.55
CA SER A 23 3.25 -0.02 -3.75
C SER A 23 2.29 -0.48 -4.84
N ASP A 24 2.82 -0.79 -6.02
CA ASP A 24 2.02 -1.27 -7.15
C ASP A 24 1.30 -2.59 -6.81
N TYR A 25 1.95 -3.48 -6.05
CA TYR A 25 1.34 -4.71 -5.55
C TYR A 25 0.15 -4.42 -4.62
N ALA A 26 0.31 -3.54 -3.63
CA ALA A 26 -0.74 -3.19 -2.69
C ALA A 26 -1.91 -2.44 -3.34
N ASP A 27 -1.63 -1.65 -4.37
CA ASP A 27 -2.63 -0.91 -5.15
C ASP A 27 -3.30 -1.79 -6.23
N GLY A 28 -2.83 -3.03 -6.43
CA GLY A 28 -3.36 -3.96 -7.43
C GLY A 28 -3.06 -3.52 -8.87
N THR A 29 -2.00 -2.75 -9.07
CA THR A 29 -1.57 -2.21 -10.39
C THR A 29 -0.28 -2.83 -10.90
N LEU A 30 0.34 -3.70 -10.11
CA LEU A 30 1.51 -4.48 -10.52
C LEU A 30 1.19 -5.37 -11.72
N ASP A 31 2.14 -5.49 -12.64
CA ASP A 31 2.07 -6.41 -13.77
C ASP A 31 1.77 -7.86 -13.33
N ASP A 32 0.87 -8.54 -14.03
CA ASP A 32 0.37 -9.88 -13.67
C ASP A 32 1.47 -10.95 -13.59
N ASP A 33 2.51 -10.85 -14.43
CA ASP A 33 3.63 -11.80 -14.40
C ASP A 33 4.47 -11.55 -13.14
N LEU A 34 4.75 -10.29 -12.84
CA LEU A 34 5.53 -9.90 -11.67
C LEU A 34 4.79 -10.16 -10.35
N CYS A 35 3.47 -10.00 -10.35
CA CYS A 35 2.60 -10.35 -9.23
C CYS A 35 2.69 -11.84 -8.90
N ARG A 36 2.57 -12.70 -9.92
CA ARG A 36 2.71 -14.17 -9.75
C ARG A 36 4.10 -14.58 -9.29
N GLU A 37 5.14 -13.94 -9.80
CA GLU A 37 6.52 -14.19 -9.35
C GLU A 37 6.70 -13.83 -7.87
N LEU A 38 6.17 -12.69 -7.43
CA LEU A 38 6.20 -12.26 -6.03
C LEU A 38 5.42 -13.24 -5.13
N GLU A 39 4.22 -13.64 -5.52
CA GLU A 39 3.42 -14.61 -4.77
C GLU A 39 4.14 -15.96 -4.62
N THR A 40 4.72 -16.47 -5.72
CA THR A 40 5.53 -17.71 -5.71
C THR A 40 6.75 -17.58 -4.78
N HIS A 41 7.40 -16.41 -4.77
CA HIS A 41 8.51 -16.16 -3.86
C HIS A 41 8.06 -16.16 -2.40
N MET A 42 6.90 -15.59 -2.08
CA MET A 42 6.34 -15.58 -0.73
C MET A 42 5.96 -16.96 -0.21
N GLU A 43 5.68 -17.95 -1.07
CA GLU A 43 5.45 -19.33 -0.62
C GLU A 43 6.69 -19.92 0.08
N HIS A 44 7.89 -19.46 -0.29
CA HIS A 44 9.15 -20.04 0.15
C HIS A 44 10.00 -19.09 1.01
N CYS A 45 9.69 -17.78 1.04
CA CYS A 45 10.46 -16.77 1.77
C CYS A 45 9.67 -16.17 2.95
N GLU A 46 10.08 -16.48 4.18
CA GLU A 46 9.45 -15.91 5.39
C GLU A 46 9.66 -14.40 5.50
N ASN A 47 10.84 -13.91 5.18
CA ASN A 47 11.15 -12.47 5.26
C ASN A 47 10.25 -11.64 4.35
N CYS A 48 10.07 -12.05 3.08
CA CYS A 48 9.17 -11.35 2.17
C CYS A 48 7.71 -11.41 2.63
N ARG A 49 7.24 -12.55 3.16
CA ARG A 49 5.90 -12.64 3.75
C ARG A 49 5.72 -11.61 4.86
N VAL A 50 6.68 -11.49 5.77
CA VAL A 50 6.61 -10.52 6.88
C VAL A 50 6.58 -9.08 6.35
N VAL A 51 7.45 -8.75 5.40
CA VAL A 51 7.53 -7.39 4.82
C VAL A 51 6.24 -7.02 4.09
N VAL A 52 5.77 -7.87 3.16
CA VAL A 52 4.57 -7.64 2.37
C VAL A 52 3.34 -7.52 3.27
N ASN A 53 3.15 -8.46 4.20
CA ASN A 53 2.01 -8.41 5.12
C ASN A 53 2.02 -7.15 5.99
N THR A 54 3.18 -6.77 6.52
CA THR A 54 3.32 -5.57 7.35
C THR A 54 3.04 -4.30 6.56
N PHE A 55 3.55 -4.23 5.32
CA PHE A 55 3.34 -3.10 4.42
C PHE A 55 1.86 -2.96 4.04
N THR A 56 1.23 -4.02 3.52
CA THR A 56 -0.18 -4.02 3.10
C THR A 56 -1.10 -3.71 4.29
N LYS A 57 -0.78 -4.20 5.48
CA LYS A 57 -1.53 -3.86 6.70
C LYS A 57 -1.38 -2.38 7.06
N THR A 58 -0.19 -1.81 6.93
CA THR A 58 0.04 -0.38 7.15
C THR A 58 -0.81 0.46 6.19
N VAL A 59 -0.78 0.16 4.89
CA VAL A 59 -1.61 0.84 3.87
C VAL A 59 -3.10 0.72 4.21
N THR A 60 -3.56 -0.48 4.56
CA THR A 60 -4.95 -0.72 4.95
C THR A 60 -5.37 0.13 6.15
N LEU A 61 -4.52 0.24 7.18
CA LEU A 61 -4.80 1.06 8.35
C LEU A 61 -4.90 2.55 8.01
N TYR A 62 -4.03 3.05 7.12
CA TYR A 62 -4.10 4.43 6.66
C TYR A 62 -5.42 4.73 5.92
N HIS A 63 -5.90 3.81 5.09
CA HIS A 63 -7.20 3.96 4.41
C HIS A 63 -8.41 3.93 5.35
N GLN A 64 -8.25 3.37 6.56
CA GLN A 64 -9.31 3.33 7.58
C GLN A 64 -9.33 4.58 8.47
N LEU A 65 -8.31 5.45 8.38
CA LEU A 65 -8.32 6.69 9.12
C LEU A 65 -9.45 7.60 8.61
N PRO A 66 -10.11 8.37 9.50
CA PRO A 66 -11.08 9.35 9.07
C PRO A 66 -10.43 10.33 8.09
N ALA A 67 -11.14 10.65 7.01
CA ALA A 67 -10.68 11.65 6.06
C ALA A 67 -10.43 12.98 6.80
N PRO A 68 -9.30 13.66 6.56
CA PRO A 68 -9.06 14.94 7.18
C PRO A 68 -10.13 15.94 6.73
N GLU A 69 -10.60 16.76 7.65
CA GLU A 69 -11.53 17.83 7.32
C GLU A 69 -10.86 18.81 6.35
N ILE A 70 -11.44 18.96 5.15
CA ILE A 70 -10.99 19.95 4.17
C ILE A 70 -11.55 21.31 4.59
N PRO A 71 -10.69 22.33 4.82
CA PRO A 71 -11.15 23.67 5.17
C PRO A 71 -12.10 24.22 4.10
N ASN A 72 -13.19 24.86 4.53
CA ASN A 72 -14.22 25.39 3.63
C ASN A 72 -13.65 26.32 2.55
N THR A 73 -12.66 27.15 2.89
CA THR A 73 -12.00 28.04 1.93
C THR A 73 -11.27 27.30 0.80
N VAL A 74 -10.72 26.10 1.07
CA VAL A 74 -10.09 25.25 0.06
C VAL A 74 -11.17 24.61 -0.83
N ARG A 75 -12.25 24.11 -0.21
CA ARG A 75 -13.42 23.54 -0.90
C ARG A 75 -14.05 24.57 -1.86
N GLU A 76 -14.30 25.79 -1.39
CA GLU A 76 -14.86 26.88 -2.19
C GLU A 76 -14.01 27.20 -3.43
N ARG A 77 -12.70 27.29 -3.26
CA ARG A 77 -11.77 27.55 -4.37
C ARG A 77 -11.78 26.42 -5.38
N LEU A 78 -11.82 25.16 -4.92
CA LEU A 78 -11.88 23.99 -5.78
C LEU A 78 -13.17 23.99 -6.62
N TYR A 79 -14.32 24.17 -5.97
CA TYR A 79 -15.63 24.21 -6.64
C TYR A 79 -15.73 25.35 -7.65
N LYS A 80 -15.12 26.51 -7.35
CA LYS A 80 -15.05 27.64 -8.29
C LYS A 80 -14.21 27.32 -9.52
N VAL A 81 -13.05 26.68 -9.35
CA VAL A 81 -12.13 26.36 -10.47
C VAL A 81 -12.69 25.25 -11.36
N LEU A 82 -13.37 24.27 -10.78
CA LEU A 82 -13.99 23.16 -11.52
C LEU A 82 -15.41 23.49 -12.03
N ASP A 83 -15.91 24.70 -11.75
CA ASP A 83 -17.29 25.14 -12.01
C ASP A 83 -18.38 24.20 -11.45
N LEU A 84 -18.13 23.60 -10.27
CA LEU A 84 -19.02 22.64 -9.61
C LEU A 84 -19.92 23.28 -8.55
N ARG A 85 -20.13 24.60 -8.60
CA ARG A 85 -20.85 25.34 -7.55
C ARG A 85 -22.28 24.85 -7.31
N GLU A 86 -22.92 24.28 -8.32
CA GLU A 86 -24.25 23.67 -8.23
C GLU A 86 -24.29 22.36 -7.42
N PHE A 87 -23.17 21.66 -7.28
CA PHE A 87 -23.06 20.39 -6.55
C PHE A 87 -22.59 20.58 -5.10
N ARG A 88 -22.66 21.80 -4.58
CA ARG A 88 -22.24 22.07 -3.20
C ARG A 88 -23.21 21.36 -2.25
N PRO A 89 -22.74 20.45 -1.37
CA PRO A 89 -23.61 19.95 -0.30
C PRO A 89 -24.11 21.14 0.51
N GLU A 90 -25.39 21.14 0.89
CA GLU A 90 -25.88 22.12 1.86
C GLU A 90 -25.11 21.88 3.15
N ASP A 91 -24.31 22.87 3.57
CA ASP A 91 -23.51 22.78 4.78
C ASP A 91 -24.50 22.74 5.97
N ASP A 92 -24.74 21.54 6.53
CA ASP A 92 -25.43 21.40 7.83
C ASP A 92 -24.60 22.14 8.89
N GLU A 93 -25.23 23.13 9.53
CA GLU A 93 -24.67 24.01 10.58
C GLU A 93 -24.01 23.26 11.75
#